data_AF-A0A6G5R201-F1
#
_entry.id   AF-A0A6G5R201-F1
#
_cell.length_a   1.000
_cell.length_b   1.000
_cell.length_c   1.000
_cell.angle_alpha   90.00
_cell.angle_beta   90.00
_cell.angle_gamma   90.00
#
_symmetry.space_group_name_H-M   'P 1'
#
loop_
_entity.id
_entity.type
_entity.pdbx_description
1 polymer ?
#
loop_
_entity_poly.entity_id
_entity_poly.type
_entity_poly.pdbx_seq_one_letter_code
_entity_poly.pdbx_strand_id
1 'polypeptide(L)'
;MPYGDGVDKVFEPLVCAKDLQDRIMPLYEANKDKANAFIKAGFTPIFSPPPSNDKAKLIALGKSHIDSLKKFAEFINDKELLERLKRVHEVAIWDIREAIWELDLDEQLYKAITKWRHKAEFIDEKAAILKETYGSVVADALLINYLLYPALRHKPKEDFLKSCFEIYLLGHLCEFDKHKLAIYPLAV
;
A
#
# COMPACT_ATOMS: atom_id res chain seq x y z
N MET A 1 -0.59 -18.16 -8.24
CA MET A 1 0.46 -18.70 -7.35
C MET A 1 0.09 -18.35 -5.91
N PRO A 2 -0.67 -19.19 -5.22
CA PRO A 2 -1.23 -18.85 -3.90
C PRO A 2 -0.18 -18.74 -2.80
N TYR A 3 0.94 -19.45 -2.94
CA TYR A 3 2.06 -19.48 -1.98
C TYR A 3 3.31 -18.75 -2.49
N GLY A 4 3.22 -18.13 -3.67
CA GLY A 4 4.38 -17.55 -4.34
C GLY A 4 5.30 -18.55 -5.06
N ASP A 5 4.90 -19.82 -5.23
CA ASP A 5 5.69 -20.81 -5.98
C ASP A 5 5.85 -20.37 -7.45
N GLY A 6 7.09 -20.26 -7.93
CA GLY A 6 7.41 -19.82 -9.30
C GLY A 6 7.40 -18.30 -9.50
N VAL A 7 7.24 -17.52 -8.42
CA VAL A 7 7.29 -16.06 -8.47
C VAL A 7 8.67 -15.55 -8.87
N ASP A 8 9.74 -16.25 -8.50
CA ASP A 8 11.11 -15.99 -8.96
C ASP A 8 11.19 -15.88 -10.49
N LYS A 9 10.60 -16.84 -11.21
CA LYS A 9 10.60 -16.87 -12.69
C LYS A 9 9.83 -15.71 -13.32
N VAL A 10 8.84 -15.15 -12.62
CA VAL A 10 8.12 -13.95 -13.09
C VAL A 10 9.03 -12.73 -13.06
N PHE A 11 9.91 -12.66 -12.06
CA PHE A 11 10.80 -11.52 -11.86
C PHE A 11 12.16 -11.65 -12.57
N GLU A 12 12.65 -12.88 -12.80
CA GLU A 12 13.93 -13.18 -13.48
C GLU A 12 14.25 -12.27 -14.70
N PRO A 13 13.30 -11.94 -15.59
CA PRO A 13 13.60 -11.12 -16.77
C PRO A 13 13.80 -9.62 -16.50
N LEU A 14 13.62 -9.15 -15.25
CA LEU A 14 13.54 -7.73 -14.89
C LEU A 14 14.83 -7.23 -14.22
N VAL A 15 15.20 -5.98 -14.49
CA VAL A 15 16.41 -5.35 -13.90
C VAL A 15 16.37 -5.27 -12.37
N CYS A 16 15.20 -5.05 -11.77
CA CYS A 16 15.00 -4.97 -10.31
C CYS A 16 14.32 -6.21 -9.75
N ALA A 17 14.58 -7.39 -10.32
CA ALA A 17 13.88 -8.65 -10.02
C ALA A 17 13.75 -8.93 -8.51
N LYS A 18 14.89 -8.97 -7.80
CA LYS A 18 14.94 -9.33 -6.38
C LYS A 18 14.17 -8.33 -5.52
N ASP A 19 14.34 -7.04 -5.77
CA ASP A 19 13.66 -6.00 -4.99
C ASP A 19 12.14 -6.07 -5.20
N LEU A 20 11.68 -6.31 -6.44
CA LEU A 20 10.25 -6.45 -6.73
C LEU A 20 9.67 -7.72 -6.09
N GLN A 21 10.40 -8.84 -6.15
CA GLN A 21 10.03 -10.07 -5.47
C GLN A 21 9.90 -9.86 -3.96
N ASP A 22 10.87 -9.20 -3.34
CA ASP A 22 10.88 -8.95 -1.90
C ASP A 22 9.71 -8.08 -1.43
N ARG A 23 9.10 -7.28 -2.32
CA ARG A 23 7.91 -6.49 -2.00
C ARG A 23 6.64 -7.32 -1.90
N ILE A 24 6.48 -8.34 -2.75
CA ILE A 24 5.24 -9.13 -2.79
C ILE A 24 5.28 -10.35 -1.88
N MET A 25 6.45 -10.94 -1.61
CA MET A 25 6.56 -12.13 -0.77
C MET A 25 5.92 -11.99 0.63
N PRO A 26 6.05 -10.86 1.36
CA PRO A 26 5.38 -10.70 2.64
C PRO A 26 3.86 -10.84 2.56
N LEU A 27 3.25 -10.46 1.44
CA LEU A 27 1.81 -10.58 1.24
C LEU A 27 1.38 -12.03 1.05
N TYR A 28 2.16 -12.82 0.30
CA TYR A 28 1.93 -14.27 0.17
C TYR A 28 2.03 -14.96 1.52
N GLU A 29 3.05 -14.64 2.31
CA GLU A 29 3.24 -15.23 3.63
C GLU A 29 2.08 -14.86 4.58
N ALA A 30 1.70 -13.59 4.64
CA ALA A 30 0.60 -13.12 5.48
C ALA A 30 -0.77 -13.74 5.11
N ASN A 31 -0.91 -14.28 3.88
CA ASN A 31 -2.15 -14.88 3.39
C ASN A 31 -2.10 -16.40 3.29
N LYS A 32 -0.98 -17.05 3.63
CA LYS A 32 -0.76 -18.48 3.35
C LYS A 32 -1.87 -19.39 3.88
N ASP A 33 -2.27 -19.21 5.13
CA ASP A 33 -3.31 -20.02 5.76
C ASP A 33 -4.70 -19.77 5.16
N LYS A 34 -5.01 -18.50 4.87
CA LYS A 34 -6.27 -18.11 4.21
C LYS A 34 -6.33 -18.65 2.79
N ALA A 35 -5.24 -18.53 2.03
CA ALA A 35 -5.12 -19.07 0.69
C ALA A 35 -5.31 -20.60 0.67
N ASN A 36 -4.68 -21.32 1.61
CA ASN A 36 -4.88 -22.76 1.82
C ASN A 36 -6.37 -23.10 2.02
N ALA A 37 -7.07 -22.34 2.86
CA ALA A 37 -8.49 -22.58 3.14
C ALA A 37 -9.38 -22.34 1.91
N PHE A 38 -9.16 -21.25 1.17
CA PHE A 38 -9.90 -20.95 -0.06
C PHE A 38 -9.71 -22.05 -1.12
N ILE A 39 -8.48 -22.51 -1.32
CA ILE A 39 -8.16 -23.56 -2.29
C ILE A 39 -8.84 -24.87 -1.92
N LYS A 40 -8.80 -25.26 -0.63
CA LYS A 40 -9.51 -26.46 -0.14
C LYS A 40 -11.01 -26.37 -0.37
N ALA A 41 -11.57 -25.17 -0.36
CA ALA A 41 -12.98 -24.92 -0.63
C ALA A 41 -13.30 -24.72 -2.13
N GLY A 42 -12.32 -24.83 -3.04
CA GLY A 42 -12.52 -24.69 -4.48
C GLY A 42 -12.59 -23.24 -4.98
N PHE A 43 -12.19 -22.26 -4.16
CA PHE A 43 -12.20 -20.84 -4.51
C PHE A 43 -10.81 -20.29 -4.81
N THR A 44 -10.76 -19.23 -5.62
CA THR A 44 -9.55 -18.43 -5.82
C THR A 44 -9.22 -17.66 -4.53
N PRO A 45 -7.97 -17.73 -4.02
CA PRO A 45 -7.57 -16.97 -2.84
C PRO A 45 -7.77 -15.47 -2.99
N ILE A 46 -8.27 -14.86 -1.91
CA ILE A 46 -8.31 -13.42 -1.73
C ILE A 46 -7.17 -13.02 -0.81
N PHE A 47 -6.30 -12.12 -1.26
CA PHE A 47 -5.21 -11.59 -0.45
C PHE A 47 -5.75 -10.49 0.46
N SER A 48 -6.21 -10.90 1.64
CA SER A 48 -6.72 -10.02 2.68
C SER A 48 -6.21 -10.60 3.99
N PRO A 49 -5.01 -10.15 4.46
CA PRO A 49 -4.41 -10.65 5.69
C PRO A 49 -5.37 -10.53 6.87
N PRO A 50 -5.31 -11.45 7.85
CA PRO A 50 -6.15 -11.36 9.04
C PRO A 50 -5.79 -10.12 9.88
N PRO A 51 -6.77 -9.46 10.51
CA PRO A 51 -6.51 -8.26 11.30
C PRO A 51 -5.68 -8.59 12.55
N SER A 52 -4.64 -7.79 12.77
CA SER A 52 -3.84 -7.79 14.00
C SER A 52 -4.52 -7.01 15.14
N ASN A 53 -4.38 -7.48 16.38
CA ASN A 53 -4.84 -6.76 17.57
C ASN A 53 -3.78 -5.80 18.16
N ASP A 54 -2.62 -5.65 17.52
CA ASP A 54 -1.52 -4.79 18.00
C ASP A 54 -1.79 -3.30 17.69
N LYS A 55 -2.66 -2.68 18.50
CA LYS A 55 -3.05 -1.27 18.34
C LYS A 55 -1.84 -0.32 18.47
N ALA A 56 -0.85 -0.64 19.29
CA ALA A 56 0.34 0.19 19.47
C ALA A 56 1.18 0.25 18.18
N LYS A 57 1.38 -0.91 17.54
CA LYS A 57 2.06 -0.99 16.24
C LYS A 57 1.28 -0.27 15.14
N LEU A 58 -0.05 -0.42 15.09
CA LEU A 58 -0.89 0.28 14.11
C LEU A 58 -0.79 1.80 14.27
N ILE A 59 -0.82 2.33 15.50
CA ILE A 59 -0.65 3.76 15.78
C ILE A 59 0.73 4.25 15.33
N ALA A 60 1.79 3.49 15.62
CA ALA A 60 3.14 3.85 15.21
C ALA A 60 3.28 3.89 13.68
N LEU A 61 2.71 2.90 12.99
CA LEU A 61 2.67 2.87 11.52
C LEU A 61 1.84 4.00 10.94
N GLY A 62 0.69 4.33 11.53
CA GLY A 62 -0.14 5.46 11.09
C GLY A 62 0.60 6.79 11.19
N LYS A 63 1.32 7.04 12.28
CA LYS A 63 2.16 8.24 12.44
C LYS A 63 3.27 8.29 11.40
N SER A 64 3.97 7.17 11.21
CA SER A 64 5.00 7.02 10.18
C SER A 64 4.44 7.25 8.77
N HIS A 65 3.22 6.80 8.49
CA HIS A 65 2.55 7.01 7.21
C HIS A 65 2.26 8.50 6.98
N ILE A 66 1.66 9.19 7.96
CA ILE A 66 1.40 10.63 7.89
C ILE A 66 2.69 11.41 7.62
N ASP A 67 3.77 11.12 8.35
CA ASP A 67 5.04 11.83 8.19
C ASP A 67 5.71 11.54 6.85
N SER A 68 5.61 10.31 6.37
CA SER A 68 6.11 9.94 5.04
C SER A 68 5.34 10.63 3.92
N LEU A 69 4.03 10.82 4.08
CA LEU A 69 3.20 11.57 3.13
C LEU A 69 3.56 13.05 3.10
N LYS A 70 3.93 13.67 4.24
CA LYS A 70 4.43 15.05 4.27
C LYS A 70 5.73 15.17 3.45
N LYS A 71 6.66 14.23 3.63
CA LYS A 71 7.90 14.18 2.83
C LYS A 71 7.61 13.99 1.34
N PHE A 72 6.61 13.19 0.99
CA PHE A 72 6.16 13.04 -0.40
C PHE A 72 5.60 14.37 -0.96
N ALA A 73 4.75 15.07 -0.21
CA ALA A 73 4.21 16.37 -0.61
C ALA A 73 5.33 17.41 -0.83
N GLU A 74 6.35 17.43 0.02
CA GLU A 74 7.56 18.24 -0.17
C GLU A 74 8.31 17.85 -1.45
N PHE A 75 8.51 16.55 -1.69
CA PHE A 75 9.20 16.05 -2.89
C PHE A 75 8.51 16.48 -4.20
N ILE A 76 7.18 16.43 -4.26
CA ILE A 76 6.42 16.89 -5.44
C ILE A 76 6.18 18.40 -5.47
N ASN A 77 6.66 19.13 -4.45
CA ASN A 77 6.46 20.57 -4.26
C ASN A 77 4.97 20.98 -4.22
N ASP A 78 4.12 20.15 -3.61
CA ASP A 78 2.70 20.43 -3.42
C ASP A 78 2.45 21.04 -2.03
N LYS A 79 2.47 22.38 -1.98
CA LYS A 79 2.29 23.13 -0.73
C LYS A 79 0.90 22.98 -0.13
N GLU A 80 -0.13 22.86 -0.97
CA GLU A 80 -1.50 22.72 -0.50
C GLU A 80 -1.72 21.37 0.18
N LEU A 81 -1.28 20.29 -0.47
CA LEU A 81 -1.31 18.96 0.11
C LEU A 81 -0.51 18.90 1.42
N LEU A 82 0.68 19.51 1.46
CA LEU A 82 1.52 19.55 2.66
C LEU A 82 0.81 20.26 3.82
N GLU A 83 0.17 21.41 3.58
CA GLU A 83 -0.56 22.14 4.62
C GLU A 83 -1.77 21.37 5.15
N ARG A 84 -2.47 20.61 4.30
CA ARG A 84 -3.54 19.72 4.77
C ARG A 84 -3.01 18.56 5.60
N LEU A 85 -1.94 17.89 5.16
CA LEU A 85 -1.30 16.81 5.89
C LEU A 85 -0.75 17.25 7.25
N LYS A 86 -0.30 18.50 7.39
CA LYS A 86 0.10 19.08 8.69
C LYS A 86 -1.04 19.22 9.70
N ARG A 87 -2.29 19.32 9.23
CA ARG A 87 -3.48 19.36 10.11
C ARG A 87 -3.84 17.98 10.66
N VAL A 88 -3.33 16.91 10.06
CA VAL A 88 -3.51 15.55 10.56
C VAL A 88 -2.51 15.29 11.69
N HIS A 89 -3.03 15.19 12.92
CA HIS A 89 -2.22 15.05 14.13
C HIS A 89 -2.65 13.88 15.03
N GLU A 90 -3.70 13.16 14.64
CA GLU A 90 -4.21 12.01 15.38
C GLU A 90 -4.20 10.75 14.49
N VAL A 91 -4.03 9.59 15.14
CA VAL A 91 -4.27 8.28 14.53
C VAL A 91 -5.30 7.58 15.39
N ALA A 92 -6.42 7.21 14.78
CA ALA A 92 -7.52 6.52 15.45
C ALA A 92 -7.61 5.08 14.95
N ILE A 93 -7.84 4.13 15.86
CA ILE A 93 -8.12 2.74 15.51
C ILE A 93 -9.62 2.53 15.66
N TRP A 94 -10.31 2.17 14.59
CA TRP A 94 -11.73 1.83 14.59
C TRP A 94 -11.92 0.33 14.48
N ASP A 95 -12.89 -0.21 15.23
CA ASP A 95 -13.19 -1.64 15.19
C ASP A 95 -13.94 -2.02 13.90
N ILE A 96 -14.61 -1.05 13.25
CA ILE A 96 -15.25 -1.15 11.94
C ILE A 96 -15.01 0.12 11.13
N ARG A 97 -15.15 0.08 9.80
CA ARG A 97 -15.14 1.29 8.98
C ARG A 97 -16.35 2.16 9.32
N GLU A 98 -16.12 3.32 9.94
CA GLU A 98 -17.15 4.31 10.20
C GLU A 98 -17.42 5.17 8.96
N ALA A 99 -18.53 5.92 8.97
CA ALA A 99 -18.82 6.89 7.94
C ALA A 99 -17.79 8.03 7.98
N ILE A 100 -17.11 8.28 6.86
CA ILE A 100 -16.20 9.40 6.70
C ILE A 100 -16.97 10.63 6.26
N TRP A 101 -16.69 11.74 6.92
CA TRP A 101 -17.39 13.00 6.69
C TRP A 101 -16.65 13.90 5.70
N GLU A 102 -15.35 13.67 5.47
CA GLU A 102 -14.51 14.48 4.60
C GLU A 102 -13.48 13.62 3.84
N LEU A 103 -13.77 13.29 2.57
CA LEU A 103 -12.90 12.48 1.69
C LEU A 103 -11.91 13.30 0.85
N ASP A 104 -11.95 14.62 0.98
CA ASP A 104 -11.23 15.52 0.08
C ASP A 104 -9.71 15.37 0.19
N LEU A 105 -9.17 15.05 1.38
CA LEU A 105 -7.73 14.81 1.53
C LEU A 105 -7.28 13.51 0.85
N ASP A 106 -8.03 12.41 0.99
CA ASP A 106 -7.75 11.16 0.28
C ASP A 106 -7.83 11.35 -1.23
N GLU A 107 -8.85 12.05 -1.72
CA GLU A 107 -8.98 12.35 -3.15
C GLU A 107 -7.80 13.18 -3.68
N GLN A 108 -7.41 14.24 -2.96
CA GLN A 108 -6.29 15.08 -3.35
C GLN A 108 -4.99 14.26 -3.34
N LEU A 109 -4.78 13.44 -2.31
CA LEU A 109 -3.61 12.58 -2.21
C LEU A 109 -3.56 11.58 -3.37
N TYR A 110 -4.67 10.94 -3.68
CA TYR A 110 -4.78 9.99 -4.79
C TYR A 110 -4.46 10.66 -6.13
N LYS A 111 -4.99 11.87 -6.36
CA LYS A 111 -4.69 12.68 -7.55
C LYS A 111 -3.20 13.02 -7.62
N ALA A 112 -2.60 13.45 -6.51
CA ALA A 112 -1.18 13.81 -6.42
C ALA A 112 -0.26 12.60 -6.70
N ILE A 113 -0.54 11.45 -6.07
CA ILE A 113 0.21 10.20 -6.28
C ILE A 113 0.06 9.73 -7.72
N THR A 114 -1.14 9.75 -8.29
CA THR A 114 -1.38 9.37 -9.69
C THR A 114 -0.57 10.25 -10.65
N LYS A 115 -0.60 11.57 -10.43
CA LYS A 115 0.17 12.53 -11.24
C LYS A 115 1.68 12.32 -11.11
N TRP A 116 2.17 12.09 -9.89
CA TRP A 116 3.58 11.75 -9.66
C TRP A 116 3.95 10.45 -10.37
N ARG A 117 3.10 9.43 -10.26
CA ARG A 117 3.35 8.09 -10.79
C ARG A 117 3.55 8.09 -12.30
N HIS A 118 2.79 8.92 -13.03
CA HIS A 118 2.96 9.11 -14.47
C HIS A 118 4.32 9.74 -14.84
N LYS A 119 4.92 10.52 -13.95
CA LYS A 119 6.25 11.14 -14.14
C LYS A 119 7.40 10.29 -13.61
N ALA A 120 7.10 9.26 -12.82
CA ALA A 120 8.12 8.50 -12.10
C ALA A 120 9.01 7.66 -13.03
N GLU A 121 8.55 7.32 -14.24
CA GLU A 121 9.19 6.46 -15.26
C GLU A 121 9.67 5.10 -14.73
N PHE A 122 9.71 4.09 -15.60
CA PHE A 122 10.26 2.79 -15.22
C PHE A 122 11.76 2.70 -15.53
N ILE A 123 12.50 2.03 -14.65
CA ILE A 123 13.89 1.64 -14.93
C ILE A 123 13.90 0.67 -16.12
N ASP A 124 12.95 -0.27 -16.11
CA ASP A 124 12.69 -1.27 -17.14
C ASP A 124 11.19 -1.28 -17.47
N GLU A 125 10.83 -0.94 -18.71
CA GLU A 125 9.43 -0.88 -19.17
C GLU A 125 8.69 -2.22 -19.04
N LYS A 126 9.41 -3.35 -19.02
CA LYS A 126 8.78 -4.66 -18.76
C LYS A 126 8.17 -4.75 -17.37
N ALA A 127 8.70 -4.01 -16.39
CA ALA A 127 8.13 -3.94 -15.05
C ALA A 127 6.74 -3.28 -15.04
N ALA A 128 6.37 -2.51 -16.08
CA ALA A 128 5.04 -1.94 -16.21
C ALA A 128 3.94 -2.99 -16.34
N ILE A 129 4.27 -4.15 -16.92
CA ILE A 129 3.34 -5.27 -17.11
C ILE A 129 2.89 -5.84 -15.75
N LEU A 130 3.75 -5.76 -14.72
CA LEU A 130 3.43 -6.22 -13.38
C LEU A 130 2.26 -5.46 -12.73
N LYS A 131 1.91 -4.27 -13.24
CA LYS A 131 0.78 -3.49 -12.70
C LYS A 131 -0.52 -4.29 -12.71
N GLU A 132 -0.83 -4.96 -13.83
CA GLU A 132 -2.05 -5.77 -13.97
C GLU A 132 -1.98 -7.04 -13.12
N THR A 133 -0.79 -7.65 -13.05
CA THR A 133 -0.55 -8.82 -12.19
C THR A 133 -0.75 -8.48 -10.72
N TYR A 134 -0.21 -7.34 -10.26
CA TYR A 134 -0.41 -6.86 -8.91
C TYR A 134 -1.86 -6.44 -8.66
N GLY A 135 -2.56 -5.84 -9.64
CA GLY A 135 -3.98 -5.54 -9.52
C GLY A 135 -4.85 -6.78 -9.31
N SER A 136 -4.41 -7.95 -9.80
CA SER A 136 -5.08 -9.23 -9.57
C SER A 136 -4.83 -9.82 -8.18
N VAL A 137 -3.81 -9.32 -7.47
CA VAL A 137 -3.47 -9.74 -6.10
C VAL A 137 -4.01 -8.74 -5.08
N VAL A 138 -3.82 -7.45 -5.35
CA VAL A 138 -4.20 -6.33 -4.48
C VAL A 138 -4.97 -5.29 -5.29
N ALA A 139 -6.25 -5.13 -4.99
CA ALA A 139 -7.14 -4.19 -5.68
C ALA A 139 -7.05 -2.75 -5.14
N ASP A 140 -5.85 -2.29 -4.78
CA ASP A 140 -5.60 -0.95 -4.24
C ASP A 140 -4.41 -0.30 -4.96
N ALA A 141 -4.61 0.89 -5.51
CA ALA A 141 -3.59 1.55 -6.33
C ALA A 141 -2.37 2.03 -5.52
N LEU A 142 -2.53 2.37 -4.23
CA LEU A 142 -1.41 2.75 -3.37
C LEU A 142 -0.52 1.54 -3.12
N LEU A 143 -1.14 0.38 -2.84
CA LEU A 143 -0.40 -0.86 -2.63
C LEU A 143 0.29 -1.33 -3.92
N ILE A 144 -0.36 -1.22 -5.08
CA ILE A 144 0.27 -1.49 -6.38
C ILE A 144 1.49 -0.57 -6.60
N ASN A 145 1.37 0.72 -6.26
CA ASN A 145 2.49 1.66 -6.38
C ASN A 145 3.64 1.35 -5.42
N TYR A 146 3.36 0.85 -4.21
CA TYR A 146 4.37 0.32 -3.31
C TYR A 146 5.10 -0.89 -3.90
N LEU A 147 4.36 -1.85 -4.47
CA LEU A 147 4.94 -3.05 -5.06
C LEU A 147 5.83 -2.74 -6.28
N LEU A 148 5.48 -1.71 -7.07
CA LEU A 148 6.26 -1.25 -8.22
C LEU A 148 7.38 -0.27 -7.85
N TYR A 149 7.42 0.23 -6.61
CA TYR A 149 8.32 1.30 -6.19
C TYR A 149 9.81 1.05 -6.52
N PRO A 150 10.35 -0.18 -6.37
CA PRO A 150 11.74 -0.47 -6.74
C PRO A 150 12.05 -0.17 -8.21
N ALA A 151 11.09 -0.36 -9.11
CA ALA A 151 11.28 -0.20 -10.55
C ALA A 151 11.12 1.24 -11.04
N LEU A 152 10.89 2.23 -10.17
CA LEU A 152 10.69 3.62 -10.57
C LEU A 152 11.99 4.44 -10.54
N ARG A 153 12.18 5.32 -11.52
CA ARG A 153 13.35 6.21 -11.64
C ARG A 153 13.23 7.45 -10.76
N HIS A 154 12.18 8.24 -10.97
CA HIS A 154 11.95 9.54 -10.34
C HIS A 154 11.03 9.41 -9.13
N LYS A 155 11.61 9.00 -8.00
CA LYS A 155 10.90 8.71 -6.76
C LYS A 155 11.59 9.35 -5.56
N PRO A 156 10.86 9.63 -4.47
CA PRO A 156 11.49 9.94 -3.18
C PRO A 156 12.51 8.86 -2.78
N LYS A 157 13.56 9.26 -2.05
CA LYS A 157 14.57 8.31 -1.55
C LYS A 157 13.96 7.34 -0.54
N GLU A 158 13.07 7.85 0.31
CA GLU A 158 12.30 7.05 1.26
C GLU A 158 10.97 6.64 0.65
N ASP A 159 10.62 5.36 0.79
CA ASP A 159 9.37 4.84 0.28
C ASP A 159 8.19 5.27 1.16
N PHE A 160 7.48 6.29 0.70
CA PHE A 160 6.40 6.89 1.46
C PHE A 160 5.15 6.01 1.59
N LEU A 161 5.06 4.93 0.81
CA LEU A 161 3.94 3.99 0.82
C LEU A 161 4.19 2.80 1.75
N LYS A 162 5.40 2.67 2.29
CA LYS A 162 5.79 1.52 3.10
C LYS A 162 4.90 1.30 4.32
N SER A 163 4.65 2.35 5.09
CA SER A 163 3.81 2.21 6.30
C SER A 163 2.36 1.88 5.96
N CYS A 164 1.82 2.36 4.84
CA CYS A 164 0.50 1.96 4.35
C CYS A 164 0.45 0.46 4.02
N PHE A 165 1.48 -0.05 3.32
CA PHE A 165 1.58 -1.49 3.05
C PHE A 165 1.76 -2.32 4.31
N GLU A 166 2.52 -1.85 5.30
CA GLU A 166 2.67 -2.54 6.58
C GLU A 166 1.37 -2.57 7.39
N ILE A 167 0.54 -1.51 7.32
CA ILE A 167 -0.82 -1.51 7.88
C ILE A 167 -1.68 -2.57 7.17
N TYR A 168 -1.60 -2.65 5.84
CA TYR A 168 -2.31 -3.66 5.05
C TYR A 168 -1.89 -5.09 5.37
N LEU A 169 -0.59 -5.35 5.55
CA LEU A 169 -0.08 -6.66 5.98
C LEU A 169 -0.61 -7.07 7.36
N LEU A 170 -0.96 -6.10 8.21
CA LEU A 170 -1.62 -6.35 9.49
C LEU A 170 -3.14 -6.49 9.36
N GLY A 171 -3.68 -6.58 8.14
CA GLY A 171 -5.10 -6.80 7.87
C GLY A 171 -5.97 -5.56 8.02
N HIS A 172 -5.41 -4.36 7.84
CA HIS A 172 -6.10 -3.08 8.03
C HIS A 172 -6.02 -2.17 6.80
N LEU A 173 -6.98 -1.26 6.68
CA LEU A 173 -6.95 -0.12 5.77
C LEU A 173 -6.78 1.17 6.57
N CYS A 174 -6.46 2.25 5.88
CA CYS A 174 -6.46 3.58 6.47
C CYS A 174 -7.01 4.64 5.53
N GLU A 175 -7.78 5.58 6.09
CA GLU A 175 -8.42 6.69 5.38
C GLU A 175 -8.33 7.94 6.27
N PHE A 176 -8.29 9.13 5.67
CA PHE A 176 -8.29 10.39 6.41
C PHE A 176 -9.72 10.81 6.76
N ASP A 177 -9.90 11.33 7.97
CA ASP A 177 -11.15 11.98 8.40
C ASP A 177 -10.79 13.22 9.21
N LYS A 178 -11.05 14.41 8.66
CA LYS A 178 -10.78 15.72 9.28
C LYS A 178 -9.30 15.91 9.69
N HIS A 179 -8.97 15.58 10.94
CA HIS A 179 -7.65 15.81 11.57
C HIS A 179 -6.97 14.51 12.01
N LYS A 180 -7.54 13.36 11.65
CA LYS A 180 -7.03 12.04 12.01
C LYS A 180 -6.86 11.15 10.78
N LEU A 181 -5.91 10.22 10.88
CA LEU A 181 -5.87 9.03 10.06
C LEU A 181 -6.62 7.92 10.81
N ALA A 182 -7.72 7.46 10.25
CA ALA A 182 -8.45 6.31 10.76
C ALA A 182 -7.84 5.02 10.22
N ILE A 183 -7.65 4.02 11.07
CA ILE A 183 -7.19 2.68 10.72
C ILE A 183 -8.25 1.68 11.17
N TYR A 184 -8.68 0.80 10.28
CA TYR A 184 -9.74 -0.16 10.57
C TYR A 184 -9.51 -1.49 9.82
N PRO A 185 -10.09 -2.61 10.30
CA PRO A 185 -9.90 -3.91 9.65
C PRO A 185 -10.36 -3.93 8.19
N LEU A 186 -9.64 -4.68 7.35
CA LEU A 186 -10.14 -5.05 6.01
C LEU A 186 -11.49 -5.74 6.16
N ALA A 187 -12.52 -5.24 5.47
CA ALA A 187 -13.79 -5.95 5.37
C ALA A 187 -13.53 -7.32 4.72
N VAL A 188 -14.00 -8.39 5.35
CA VAL A 188 -13.92 -9.77 4.85
C VAL A 188 -15.25 -10.14 4.22
#